data_AF-A0A7K6R2A6-F1
#
_entry.id   AF-A0A7K6R2A6-F1
#
_cell.length_a   1.000
_cell.length_b   1.000
_cell.length_c   1.000
_cell.angle_alpha   90.00
_cell.angle_beta   90.00
_cell.angle_gamma   90.00
#
_symmetry.space_group_name_H-M   'P 1'
#
loop_
_entity.id
_entity.type
_entity.pdbx_description
1 polymer ?
#
loop_
_entity_poly.entity_id
_entity_poly.type
_entity_poly.pdbx_seq_one_letter_code
_entity_poly.pdbx_strand_id
1 'polypeptide(L)'
;GPVAETFRVIQGAMTEEYVRSTQGVFQGTELLAAFSPRFALCPGDGGGTWYIDLKTKGGSAGFGKPPVTADVVMSMSSADFVKMCT
;
A
#
# COMPACT_ATOMS: atom_id res chain seq x y z
N GLY A 1 -2.64 -13.47 -4.83
CA GLY A 1 -1.22 -13.37 -5.24
C GLY A 1 -0.38 -12.82 -4.09
N PRO A 2 0.95 -12.90 -4.15
CA PRO A 2 1.85 -12.52 -3.06
C PRO A 2 1.56 -11.16 -2.42
N VAL A 3 1.28 -10.14 -3.23
CA VAL A 3 0.93 -8.79 -2.76
C VAL A 3 -0.33 -8.78 -1.88
N ALA A 4 -1.39 -9.49 -2.28
CA ALA A 4 -2.63 -9.56 -1.50
C ALA A 4 -2.43 -10.29 -0.16
N GLU A 5 -1.56 -11.29 -0.14
CA GLU A 5 -1.20 -12.00 1.10
C GLU A 5 -0.39 -11.09 2.03
N THR A 6 0.57 -10.33 1.49
CA THR A 6 1.32 -9.31 2.25
C THR A 6 0.37 -8.30 2.89
N PHE A 7 -0.64 -7.79 2.17
CA PHE A 7 -1.64 -6.90 2.76
C PHE A 7 -2.46 -7.56 3.86
N ARG A 8 -2.84 -8.83 3.70
CA ARG A 8 -3.56 -9.59 4.72
C ARG A 8 -2.74 -9.70 6.01
N VAL A 9 -1.45 -9.97 5.88
CA VAL A 9 -0.52 -10.04 7.03
C VAL A 9 -0.37 -8.67 7.70
N ILE A 10 -0.15 -7.60 6.92
CA ILE A 10 -0.03 -6.23 7.44
C ILE A 10 -1.29 -5.85 8.22
N GLN A 11 -2.48 -6.03 7.63
CA GLN A 11 -3.75 -5.74 8.30
C GLN A 11 -3.91 -6.53 9.60
N GLY A 12 -3.50 -7.80 9.63
CA GLY A 12 -3.55 -8.63 10.84
C GLY A 12 -2.55 -8.21 11.93
N ALA A 13 -1.46 -7.55 11.57
CA ALA A 13 -0.44 -7.07 12.49
C ALA A 13 -0.69 -5.64 13.01
N MET A 14 -1.65 -4.91 12.42
CA MET A 14 -1.94 -3.54 12.80
C MET A 14 -2.65 -3.45 14.15
N THR A 15 -2.09 -2.66 15.05
CA THR A 15 -2.65 -2.35 16.36
C THR A 15 -2.72 -0.84 16.55
N GLU A 16 -3.61 -0.36 17.43
CA GLU A 16 -3.72 1.06 17.77
C GLU A 16 -2.39 1.64 18.28
N GLU A 17 -1.58 0.83 18.97
CA GLU A 17 -0.27 1.23 19.46
C GLU A 17 0.70 1.54 18.31
N TYR A 18 0.79 0.68 17.29
CA TYR A 18 1.64 0.89 16.13
C TYR A 18 1.20 2.08 15.28
N VAL A 19 -0.12 2.30 15.16
CA VAL A 19 -0.67 3.47 14.47
C VAL A 19 -0.31 4.76 15.22
N ARG A 20 -0.48 4.77 16.54
CA ARG A 20 -0.17 5.94 17.37
C ARG A 20 1.33 6.28 17.39
N SER A 21 2.22 5.29 17.28
CA SER A 21 3.66 5.53 17.28
C SER A 21 4.23 5.93 15.92
N THR A 22 3.63 5.48 14.81
CA THR A 22 4.15 5.74 13.46
C THR A 22 3.62 7.04 12.85
N GLN A 23 2.31 7.32 12.99
CA GLN A 23 1.65 8.56 12.56
C GLN A 23 1.89 8.95 11.09
N GLY A 24 1.94 7.97 10.19
CA GLY A 24 2.24 8.18 8.77
C GLY A 24 1.31 7.42 7.83
N VAL A 25 1.04 8.02 6.67
CA VAL A 25 0.34 7.38 5.54
C VAL A 25 1.29 7.20 4.38
N PHE A 26 1.51 5.95 3.99
CA PHE A 26 2.40 5.56 2.90
C PHE A 26 1.56 5.13 1.69
N GLN A 27 1.92 5.63 0.51
CA GLN A 27 1.33 5.22 -0.74
C GLN A 27 2.42 4.69 -1.67
N GLY A 28 2.22 3.49 -2.21
CA GLY A 28 3.08 2.95 -3.26
C GLY A 28 2.40 2.95 -4.62
N THR A 29 3.18 3.02 -5.69
CA THR A 29 2.71 2.87 -7.07
C THR A 29 3.72 2.06 -7.87
N GLU A 30 3.19 1.13 -8.68
CA GLU A 30 3.97 0.33 -9.63
C GLU A 30 4.67 1.24 -10.66
N LEU A 31 5.97 1.03 -10.85
CA LEU A 31 6.80 1.87 -11.73
C LEU A 31 6.25 1.90 -13.17
N LEU A 32 5.62 0.81 -13.62
CA LEU A 32 5.01 0.71 -14.95
C LEU A 32 3.73 1.56 -15.09
N ALA A 33 2.99 1.78 -14.00
CA ALA A 33 1.74 2.56 -14.01
C ALA A 33 2.00 4.07 -14.15
N ALA A 34 3.17 4.56 -13.75
CA ALA A 34 3.56 5.96 -13.92
C ALA A 34 3.80 6.35 -15.38
N PHE A 35 4.08 5.37 -16.27
CA PHE A 35 4.41 5.59 -17.68
C PHE A 35 3.26 5.37 -18.65
N SER A 36 2.11 4.83 -18.19
CA SER A 36 0.95 4.59 -19.06
C SER A 36 -0.38 4.78 -18.31
N PRO A 37 -1.08 5.91 -18.48
CA PRO A 37 -2.37 6.17 -17.82
C PRO A 37 -3.49 5.21 -18.26
N ARG A 38 -3.23 4.37 -19.26
CA ARG A 38 -4.18 3.38 -19.81
C ARG A 38 -4.16 2.03 -19.10
N PHE A 39 -3.19 1.79 -18.21
CA PHE A 39 -3.07 0.52 -17.46
C PHE A 39 -3.78 0.53 -16.09
N ALA A 40 -4.53 1.60 -15.79
CA ALA A 40 -5.19 1.77 -14.49
C ALA A 40 -6.39 0.84 -14.23
N LEU A 41 -6.73 -0.11 -15.12
CA LEU A 41 -7.97 -0.88 -15.01
C LEU A 41 -7.77 -2.36 -15.32
N CYS A 42 -7.22 -3.10 -14.37
CA CYS A 42 -7.49 -4.54 -14.17
C CYS A 42 -7.39 -4.82 -12.66
N PRO A 43 -8.50 -4.93 -11.91
CA PRO A 43 -8.50 -5.14 -10.45
C PRO A 43 -7.91 -6.46 -9.95
N GLY A 44 -7.26 -7.25 -10.81
CA GLY A 44 -6.82 -8.60 -10.52
C GLY A 44 -5.36 -8.93 -10.83
N ASP A 45 -4.63 -8.05 -11.53
CA ASP A 45 -3.30 -8.42 -12.05
C ASP A 45 -2.27 -7.30 -11.81
N GLY A 46 -1.75 -7.27 -10.57
CA GLY A 46 -0.40 -6.77 -10.24
C GLY A 46 -0.04 -5.29 -10.49
N GLY A 47 -0.92 -4.47 -11.08
CA GLY A 47 -0.62 -3.09 -11.46
C GLY A 47 -1.58 -2.10 -10.83
N GLY A 48 -1.23 -1.51 -9.69
CA GLY A 48 -2.08 -0.49 -9.07
C GLY A 48 -1.45 0.22 -7.90
N THR A 49 -1.92 1.44 -7.64
CA THR A 49 -1.60 2.18 -6.41
C THR A 49 -2.06 1.38 -5.20
N TRP A 50 -1.30 1.43 -4.11
CA TRP A 50 -1.66 0.84 -2.82
C TRP A 50 -1.32 1.80 -1.68
N TYR A 51 -1.87 1.53 -0.50
CA TYR A 51 -1.60 2.35 0.68
C TYR A 51 -1.48 1.54 1.97
N ILE A 52 -0.74 2.11 2.92
CA ILE A 52 -0.68 1.72 4.32
C ILE A 52 -0.89 3.00 5.15
N ASP A 53 -1.99 3.05 5.89
CA ASP A 53 -2.37 4.14 6.79
C ASP A 53 -2.12 3.71 8.24
N LEU A 54 -1.03 4.24 8.80
CA LEU A 54 -0.68 4.12 10.22
C LEU A 54 -0.85 5.45 10.93
N LYS A 55 -1.83 6.26 10.51
CA LYS A 55 -2.10 7.58 11.09
C LYS A 55 -3.52 7.72 11.59
N THR A 56 -4.49 7.19 10.85
CA THR A 56 -5.91 7.41 11.15
C THR A 56 -6.51 6.24 11.93
N LYS A 57 -7.25 6.55 13.02
CA LYS A 57 -8.03 5.57 13.81
C LYS A 57 -7.20 4.33 14.19
N GLY A 58 -7.71 3.12 13.91
CA GLY A 58 -7.00 1.84 14.09
C GLY A 58 -6.10 1.45 12.91
N GLY A 59 -5.91 2.38 11.97
CA GLY A 59 -5.17 2.23 10.73
C GLY A 59 -5.87 1.36 9.69
N SER A 60 -5.35 1.38 8.45
CA SER A 60 -5.84 0.54 7.36
C SER A 60 -4.77 0.31 6.30
N ALA A 61 -4.93 -0.71 5.45
CA ALA A 61 -4.07 -0.93 4.30
C ALA A 61 -4.88 -1.55 3.16
N GLY A 62 -4.48 -1.31 1.91
CA GLY A 62 -5.15 -1.92 0.77
C GLY A 62 -4.77 -1.34 -0.58
N PHE A 63 -5.49 -1.77 -1.60
CA PHE A 63 -5.33 -1.28 -2.97
C PHE A 63 -6.12 0.03 -3.18
N GLY A 64 -5.60 0.88 -4.06
CA GLY A 64 -6.17 2.19 -4.40
C GLY A 64 -5.51 3.35 -3.65
N LYS A 65 -6.18 4.50 -3.66
CA LYS A 65 -5.73 5.71 -2.98
C LYS A 65 -5.99 5.61 -1.46
N PRO A 66 -5.12 6.19 -0.63
CA PRO A 66 -5.35 6.25 0.81
C PRO A 66 -6.58 7.10 1.16
N PRO A 67 -7.21 6.86 2.32
CA PRO A 67 -8.39 7.60 2.79
C PRO A 67 -8.07 9.06 3.16
N VAL A 68 -6.80 9.38 3.42
CA VAL A 68 -6.27 10.73 3.63
C VAL A 68 -5.01 10.93 2.79
N THR A 69 -4.53 12.16 2.67
CA THR A 69 -3.31 12.47 1.90
C THR A 69 -2.12 11.67 2.43
N ALA A 70 -1.40 11.01 1.52
CA ALA A 70 -0.17 10.30 1.85
C ALA A 70 0.91 11.27 2.33
N ASP A 71 1.56 10.92 3.43
CA ASP A 71 2.75 11.63 3.92
C ASP A 71 3.98 11.24 3.09
N VAL A 72 4.00 10.00 2.55
CA VAL A 72 5.08 9.49 1.71
C VAL A 72 4.51 8.79 0.48
N VAL A 73 5.01 9.15 -0.71
CA VAL A 73 4.71 8.47 -1.98
C VAL A 73 5.97 7.79 -2.49
N MET A 74 5.88 6.47 -2.69
CA MET A 74 6.98 5.64 -3.20
C MET A 74 6.61 5.05 -4.56
N SER A 75 7.60 4.88 -5.42
CA SER A 75 7.46 4.15 -6.68
C SER A 75 8.36 2.94 -6.65
N MET A 76 7.78 1.74 -6.69
CA MET A 76 8.52 0.48 -6.63
C MET A 76 7.70 -0.66 -7.25
N SER A 77 8.37 -1.74 -7.65
CA SER A 77 7.69 -2.93 -8.16
C SER A 77 6.99 -3.69 -7.03
N SER A 78 5.94 -4.43 -7.36
CA SER A 78 5.24 -5.33 -6.45
C SER A 78 6.17 -6.40 -5.89
N ALA A 79 7.15 -6.84 -6.69
CA ALA A 79 8.16 -7.80 -6.24
C ALA A 79 9.05 -7.21 -5.14
N ASP A 80 9.48 -5.95 -5.26
CA ASP A 80 10.29 -5.29 -4.25
C ASP A 80 9.48 -4.90 -3.01
N PHE A 81 8.19 -4.57 -3.18
CA PHE A 81 7.27 -4.40 -2.06
C PHE A 81 7.14 -5.68 -1.22
N VAL A 82 6.91 -6.82 -1.87
CA VAL A 82 6.82 -8.11 -1.15
C VAL A 82 8.13 -8.41 -0.40
N LYS A 83 9.29 -8.20 -1.03
CA LYS A 83 10.61 -8.39 -0.38
C LYS A 83 10.83 -7.49 0.84
N MET A 84 10.24 -6.30 0.89
CA MET A 84 10.33 -5.44 2.08
C MET A 84 9.61 -6.06 3.29
N CYS A 85 8.58 -6.87 3.03
CA CYS A 85 7.66 -7.37 4.04
C CYS A 85 7.86 -8.85 4.41
N THR A 86 8.84 -9.54 3.81
CA THR A 86 9.20 -10.95 4.07
C THR A 86 10.68 -11.09 4.33
#